data_AF-A0A0S8HCS8-F1
#
_entry.id   AF-A0A0S8HCS8-F1
#
_cell.length_a   1.000
_cell.length_b   1.000
_cell.length_c   1.000
_cell.angle_alpha   90.00
_cell.angle_beta   90.00
_cell.angle_gamma   90.00
#
_symmetry.space_group_name_H-M   'P 1'
#
loop_
_entity.id
_entity.type
_entity.pdbx_description
1 polymer ?
#
loop_
_entity_poly.entity_id
_entity_poly.type
_entity_poly.pdbx_seq_one_letter_code
_entity_poly.pdbx_strand_id
1 'polypeptide(L)'
;MDSLGRFPGNEWYVKTEENRMMASTRVFGRRPVAAAYGDAFYFGHTDSYELAQYDQSASLLRLIRKAQPNLTVTAEDTERLIEDEMADAEDESQRAFIRQMYAEMPLPETMPAYRSLVVDTEGNLWVEEYRRPGDEQPRWTVFDPDGVMLGQVEMPAQFTVYQIGSDFVLGRWTDGLDVEHVRLYALLKD
;
A
#
# COMPACT_ATOMS: atom_id res chain seq x y z
N MET A 1 14.55 12.86 21.84
CA MET A 1 14.56 11.44 21.43
C MET A 1 14.13 11.48 19.99
N ASP A 2 15.04 11.28 19.05
CA ASP A 2 14.82 11.71 17.66
C ASP A 2 14.46 10.52 16.74
N SER A 3 14.34 9.32 17.31
CA SER A 3 13.94 8.10 16.61
C SER A 3 13.27 7.11 17.56
N LEU A 4 12.18 6.48 17.12
CA LEU A 4 11.43 5.45 17.87
C LEU A 4 11.95 4.03 17.62
N GLY A 5 12.82 3.82 16.61
CA GLY A 5 13.37 2.51 16.31
C GLY A 5 14.10 2.46 14.95
N ARG A 6 14.63 1.28 14.61
CA ARG A 6 15.18 0.97 13.28
C ARG A 6 14.46 -0.24 12.72
N PHE A 7 13.87 -0.09 11.55
CA PHE A 7 13.11 -1.14 10.88
C PHE A 7 13.63 -1.35 9.46
N PRO A 8 13.54 -2.57 8.91
CA PRO A 8 13.87 -2.83 7.51
C PRO A 8 13.05 -1.93 6.58
N GLY A 9 13.75 -1.26 5.66
CA GLY A 9 13.15 -0.41 4.62
C GLY A 9 12.54 -1.21 3.47
N ASN A 10 12.19 -0.50 2.39
CA ASN A 10 11.73 -1.13 1.14
C ASN A 10 12.73 -2.15 0.62
N GLU A 11 12.24 -3.22 -0.01
CA GLU A 11 13.06 -4.02 -0.90
C GLU A 11 13.42 -3.23 -2.17
N TRP A 12 14.70 -3.23 -2.52
CA TRP A 12 15.24 -2.62 -3.72
C TRP A 12 15.79 -3.69 -4.66
N TYR A 13 15.51 -3.55 -5.94
CA TYR A 13 16.23 -4.26 -6.99
C TYR A 13 17.37 -3.35 -7.46
N VAL A 14 18.60 -3.86 -7.40
CA VAL A 14 19.79 -3.13 -7.82
C VAL A 14 20.53 -3.97 -8.84
N LYS A 15 20.75 -3.40 -10.02
CA LYS A 15 21.57 -3.97 -11.08
C LYS A 15 22.77 -3.06 -11.33
N THR A 16 23.96 -3.64 -11.38
CA THR A 16 25.20 -2.92 -11.65
C THR A 16 25.84 -3.50 -12.92
N GLU A 17 26.08 -2.63 -13.90
CA GLU A 17 26.89 -2.87 -15.09
C GLU A 17 28.16 -1.99 -15.02
N GLU A 18 29.22 -2.30 -15.78
CA GLU A 18 30.59 -1.78 -15.59
C GLU A 18 30.71 -0.28 -15.26
N ASN A 19 29.83 0.59 -15.78
CA ASN A 19 29.76 2.02 -15.46
C ASN A 19 28.34 2.55 -15.12
N ARG A 20 27.38 1.69 -14.80
CA ARG A 20 25.99 2.09 -14.53
C ARG A 20 25.36 1.28 -13.40
N MET A 21 24.76 1.98 -12.43
CA MET A 21 23.91 1.36 -11.42
C MET A 21 22.46 1.74 -11.71
N MET A 22 21.59 0.73 -11.76
CA MET A 22 20.14 0.88 -11.85
C MET A 22 19.55 0.41 -10.54
N ALA A 23 18.75 1.25 -9.90
CA ALA A 23 18.06 0.92 -8.67
C ALA A 23 16.59 1.30 -8.81
N SER A 24 15.70 0.36 -8.48
CA SER A 24 14.26 0.61 -8.39
C SER A 24 13.71 -0.05 -7.14
N THR A 25 12.56 0.42 -6.66
CA THR A 25 11.82 -0.40 -5.70
C THR A 25 11.49 -1.73 -6.35
N ARG A 26 11.54 -2.81 -5.57
CA ARG A 26 11.16 -4.12 -6.08
C ARG A 26 9.65 -4.18 -6.27
N VAL A 27 9.23 -4.59 -7.44
CA VAL A 27 7.83 -4.87 -7.77
C VAL A 27 7.31 -5.98 -6.86
N PHE A 28 6.12 -5.77 -6.29
CA PHE A 28 5.52 -6.65 -5.28
C PHE A 28 6.41 -6.95 -4.06
N GLY A 29 7.52 -6.23 -3.90
CA GLY A 29 8.44 -6.44 -2.80
C GLY A 29 7.86 -5.99 -1.46
N ARG A 30 8.46 -6.49 -0.38
CA ARG A 30 8.05 -6.07 0.96
C ARG A 30 8.33 -4.58 1.16
N ARG A 31 7.39 -3.88 1.79
CA ARG A 31 7.52 -2.46 2.15
C ARG A 31 7.07 -2.25 3.60
N PRO A 32 7.77 -1.44 4.41
CA PRO A 32 7.25 -1.00 5.68
C PRO A 32 6.12 0.02 5.47
N VAL A 33 5.10 -0.05 6.30
CA VAL A 33 4.06 0.98 6.42
C VAL A 33 3.85 1.30 7.89
N ALA A 34 3.45 2.53 8.17
CA ALA A 34 3.16 2.97 9.52
C ALA A 34 2.03 4.00 9.52
N ALA A 35 1.31 4.06 10.64
CA ALA A 35 0.36 5.11 10.96
C ALA A 35 0.41 5.38 12.47
N ALA A 36 0.05 6.59 12.91
CA ALA A 36 0.10 6.95 14.32
C ALA A 36 -1.19 7.66 14.74
N TYR A 37 -1.58 7.46 16.01
CA TYR A 37 -2.73 8.12 16.62
C TYR A 37 -2.55 8.18 18.13
N GLY A 38 -2.76 9.36 18.71
CA GLY A 38 -2.51 9.60 20.13
C GLY A 38 -1.07 9.22 20.52
N ASP A 39 -0.94 8.40 21.58
CA ASP A 39 0.34 7.95 22.12
C ASP A 39 0.77 6.57 21.56
N ALA A 40 0.17 6.11 20.47
CA ALA A 40 0.44 4.82 19.84
C ALA A 40 0.77 4.95 18.35
N PHE A 41 1.52 3.98 17.83
CA PHE A 41 1.75 3.83 16.40
C PHE A 41 1.62 2.37 15.96
N TYR A 42 1.19 2.20 14.72
CA TYR A 42 1.09 0.94 14.02
C TYR A 42 2.24 0.82 13.04
N PHE A 43 2.82 -0.37 12.92
CA PHE A 43 3.90 -0.66 12.00
C PHE A 43 3.79 -2.11 11.50
N GLY A 44 4.06 -2.33 10.23
CA GLY A 44 4.22 -3.68 9.69
C GLY A 44 4.85 -3.70 8.31
N HIS A 45 5.16 -4.91 7.84
CA HIS A 45 5.68 -5.17 6.51
C HIS A 45 4.59 -5.76 5.63
N THR A 46 4.47 -5.27 4.41
CA THR A 46 3.36 -5.61 3.52
C THR A 46 3.40 -7.05 3.00
N ASP A 47 4.43 -7.85 3.29
CA ASP A 47 4.56 -9.25 2.84
C ASP A 47 3.67 -10.23 3.61
N SER A 48 3.08 -9.83 4.73
CA SER A 48 2.06 -10.60 5.45
C SER A 48 1.05 -9.68 6.12
N TYR A 49 -0.17 -10.19 6.38
CA TYR A 49 -1.19 -9.41 7.09
C TYR A 49 -0.95 -9.42 8.61
N GLU A 50 0.15 -8.80 9.05
CA GLU A 50 0.53 -8.64 10.45
C GLU A 50 0.96 -7.20 10.73
N LEU A 51 0.25 -6.55 11.65
CA LEU A 51 0.48 -5.17 12.05
C LEU A 51 0.72 -5.11 13.56
N ALA A 52 1.86 -4.56 13.95
CA ALA A 52 2.22 -4.36 15.35
C ALA A 52 1.81 -2.96 15.81
N GLN A 53 1.14 -2.88 16.95
CA GLN A 53 0.84 -1.63 17.65
C GLN A 53 1.84 -1.45 18.78
N TYR A 54 2.43 -0.27 18.86
CA TYR A 54 3.39 0.12 19.88
C TYR A 54 2.94 1.37 20.61
N ASP A 55 3.39 1.53 21.85
CA ASP A 55 3.30 2.81 22.56
C ASP A 55 4.41 3.79 22.12
N GLN A 56 4.35 5.02 22.61
CA GLN A 56 5.36 6.06 22.39
C GLN A 56 6.78 5.71 22.88
N SER A 57 6.93 4.68 23.72
CA SER A 57 8.22 4.16 24.19
C SER A 57 8.72 2.99 23.35
N ALA A 58 8.04 2.68 22.24
CA ALA A 58 8.28 1.52 21.38
C ALA A 58 8.09 0.16 22.08
N SER A 59 7.27 0.11 23.13
CA SER A 59 6.82 -1.14 23.74
C SER A 59 5.71 -1.73 22.88
N LEU A 60 5.82 -3.02 22.53
CA LEU A 60 4.77 -3.72 21.80
C LEU A 60 3.52 -3.86 22.66
N LEU A 61 2.40 -3.31 22.19
CA LEU A 61 1.10 -3.43 22.83
C LEU A 61 0.30 -4.60 22.26
N ARG A 62 0.31 -4.78 20.93
CA ARG A 62 -0.53 -5.77 20.24
C ARG A 62 0.02 -6.19 18.88
N LEU A 63 -0.36 -7.39 18.44
CA LEU A 63 -0.29 -7.82 17.04
C LEU A 63 -1.71 -7.99 16.47
N ILE A 64 -2.01 -7.28 15.39
CA ILE A 64 -3.25 -7.36 14.62
C ILE A 64 -2.98 -8.23 13.40
N ARG A 65 -3.80 -9.26 13.20
CA ARG A 65 -3.65 -10.23 12.10
C ARG A 65 -4.98 -10.50 11.43
N LYS A 66 -4.94 -10.69 10.11
CA LYS A 66 -6.07 -11.21 9.33
C LYS A 66 -5.64 -12.49 8.65
N ALA A 67 -6.40 -13.57 8.81
CA ALA A 67 -6.13 -14.84 8.15
C ALA A 67 -6.55 -14.79 6.67
N GLN A 68 -5.81 -14.02 5.88
CA GLN A 68 -6.00 -13.87 4.43
C GLN A 68 -4.69 -14.23 3.73
N PRO A 69 -4.69 -15.22 2.81
CA PRO A 69 -3.50 -15.50 2.02
C PRO A 69 -3.24 -14.34 1.05
N ASN A 70 -1.96 -14.04 0.83
CA ASN A 70 -1.56 -13.09 -0.19
C ASN A 70 -1.91 -13.63 -1.59
N LEU A 71 -2.17 -12.73 -2.52
CA LEU A 71 -2.47 -13.08 -3.90
C LEU A 71 -1.22 -13.63 -4.59
N THR A 72 -1.34 -14.78 -5.26
CA THR A 72 -0.27 -15.29 -6.12
C THR A 72 -0.08 -14.37 -7.33
N VAL A 73 1.18 -14.07 -7.65
CA VAL A 73 1.57 -13.32 -8.85
C VAL A 73 1.42 -14.23 -10.07
N THR A 74 0.74 -13.74 -11.09
CA THR A 74 0.53 -14.42 -12.37
C THR A 74 1.27 -13.70 -13.50
N ALA A 75 1.40 -14.38 -14.64
CA ALA A 75 1.92 -13.76 -15.85
C ALA A 75 1.07 -12.55 -16.28
N GLU A 76 -0.25 -12.66 -16.18
CA GLU A 76 -1.19 -11.58 -16.52
C GLU A 76 -1.01 -10.33 -15.64
N ASP A 77 -0.76 -10.51 -14.34
CA ASP A 77 -0.48 -9.37 -13.46
C ASP A 77 0.81 -8.65 -13.87
N THR A 78 1.81 -9.41 -14.32
CA THR A 78 3.10 -8.89 -14.74
C THR A 78 2.97 -8.15 -16.08
N GLU A 79 2.25 -8.72 -17.04
CA GLU A 79 1.97 -8.09 -18.33
C GLU A 79 1.23 -6.77 -18.15
N ARG A 80 0.14 -6.74 -17.37
CA ARG A 80 -0.60 -5.50 -17.09
C ARG A 80 0.27 -4.45 -16.42
N LEU A 81 1.07 -4.84 -15.42
CA LEU A 81 1.95 -3.90 -14.74
C LEU A 81 2.98 -3.27 -15.69
N ILE A 82 3.55 -4.06 -16.60
CA ILE A 82 4.48 -3.56 -17.62
C ILE A 82 3.75 -2.63 -18.59
N GLU A 83 2.54 -2.97 -19.02
CA GLU A 83 1.72 -2.13 -19.88
C GLU A 83 1.41 -0.77 -19.24
N ASP A 84 0.98 -0.77 -17.98
CA ASP A 84 0.69 0.44 -17.19
C ASP A 84 1.93 1.33 -17.07
N GLU A 85 3.08 0.77 -16.67
CA GLU A 85 4.33 1.52 -16.55
C GLU A 85 4.82 2.07 -17.90
N MET A 86 4.61 1.33 -19.01
CA MET A 86 4.97 1.79 -20.35
C MET A 86 4.03 2.89 -20.87
N ALA A 87 2.77 2.88 -20.45
CA ALA A 87 1.80 3.92 -20.78
C ALA A 87 2.17 5.26 -20.11
N ASP A 88 2.67 5.19 -18.88
CA ASP A 88 3.14 6.35 -18.09
C ASP A 88 4.54 6.84 -18.48
N ALA A 89 5.24 6.13 -19.37
CA ALA A 89 6.59 6.51 -19.79
C ALA A 89 6.61 7.78 -20.67
N GLU A 90 7.46 8.73 -20.31
CA GLU A 90 7.63 10.03 -20.96
C GLU A 90 8.19 9.92 -22.38
N ASP A 91 9.10 8.96 -22.61
CA ASP A 91 9.75 8.75 -23.90
C ASP A 91 10.15 7.29 -24.16
N GLU A 92 10.63 7.03 -25.38
CA GLU A 92 11.03 5.68 -25.81
C GLU A 92 12.25 5.15 -25.04
N SER A 93 13.11 6.02 -24.52
CA SER A 93 14.27 5.61 -23.72
C SER A 93 13.82 5.06 -22.37
N GLN A 94 12.82 5.69 -21.75
CA GLN A 94 12.19 5.20 -20.52
C GLN A 94 11.42 3.90 -20.78
N ARG A 95 10.71 3.77 -21.90
CA ARG A 95 10.06 2.50 -22.29
C ARG A 95 11.04 1.36 -22.49
N ALA A 96 12.20 1.62 -23.09
CA ALA A 96 13.26 0.63 -23.26
C ALA A 96 13.85 0.23 -21.90
N PHE A 97 14.05 1.20 -21.01
CA PHE A 97 14.49 0.97 -19.63
C PHE A 97 13.52 0.09 -18.84
N ILE A 98 12.23 0.40 -18.87
CA ILE A 98 11.16 -0.38 -18.21
C ILE A 98 11.18 -1.82 -18.73
N ARG A 99 11.17 -2.03 -20.04
CA ARG A 99 11.24 -3.38 -20.65
C ARG A 99 12.46 -4.16 -20.18
N GLN A 100 13.64 -3.55 -20.20
CA GLN A 100 14.86 -4.21 -19.74
C GLN A 100 14.78 -4.58 -18.25
N MET A 101 14.31 -3.64 -17.42
CA MET A 101 14.19 -3.84 -15.97
C MET A 101 13.26 -5.00 -15.62
N TYR A 102 12.05 -5.02 -16.19
CA TYR A 102 11.06 -6.05 -15.91
C TYR A 102 11.42 -7.43 -16.47
N ALA A 103 12.16 -7.49 -17.59
CA ALA A 103 12.63 -8.76 -18.15
C ALA A 103 13.65 -9.48 -17.25
N GLU A 104 14.39 -8.74 -16.42
CA GLU A 104 15.45 -9.29 -15.58
C GLU A 104 15.10 -9.31 -14.09
N MET A 105 14.10 -8.56 -13.65
CA MET A 105 13.73 -8.44 -12.25
C MET A 105 13.07 -9.73 -11.73
N PRO A 106 13.61 -10.38 -10.69
CA PRO A 106 12.97 -11.53 -10.08
C PRO A 106 11.73 -11.11 -9.26
N LEU A 107 10.56 -11.49 -9.77
CA LEU A 107 9.28 -11.23 -9.10
C LEU A 107 9.05 -12.21 -7.93
N PRO A 108 8.49 -11.73 -6.80
CA PRO A 108 8.01 -12.59 -5.73
C PRO A 108 6.90 -13.54 -6.21
N GLU A 109 6.71 -14.66 -5.51
CA GLU A 109 5.59 -15.60 -5.78
C GLU A 109 4.22 -15.02 -5.44
N THR A 110 4.17 -14.08 -4.49
CA THR A 110 2.94 -13.46 -4.01
C THR A 110 3.06 -11.94 -3.96
N MET A 111 1.95 -11.27 -4.20
CA MET A 111 1.79 -9.84 -3.97
C MET A 111 1.82 -9.51 -2.47
N PRO A 112 1.98 -8.24 -2.11
CA PRO A 112 1.77 -7.80 -0.73
C PRO A 112 0.33 -8.06 -0.24
N ALA A 113 0.13 -8.10 1.08
CA ALA A 113 -1.16 -8.29 1.74
C ALA A 113 -1.99 -6.99 1.77
N TYR A 114 -1.33 -5.85 1.95
CA TYR A 114 -1.92 -4.53 2.03
C TYR A 114 -0.99 -3.47 1.45
N ARG A 115 -1.53 -2.29 1.14
CA ARG A 115 -0.81 -1.19 0.49
C ARG A 115 -0.50 -0.04 1.45
N SER A 116 -1.45 0.32 2.31
CA SER A 116 -1.35 1.53 3.13
C SER A 116 -2.15 1.40 4.43
N LEU A 117 -1.84 2.27 5.39
CA LEU A 117 -2.50 2.38 6.68
C LEU A 117 -2.98 3.81 6.89
N VAL A 118 -4.18 3.96 7.45
CA VAL A 118 -4.72 5.23 7.93
C VAL A 118 -5.36 4.98 9.29
N VAL A 119 -5.24 5.92 10.22
CA VAL A 119 -6.01 5.88 11.47
C VAL A 119 -7.03 7.02 11.43
N ASP A 120 -8.29 6.72 11.69
CA ASP A 120 -9.36 7.72 11.68
C ASP A 120 -9.40 8.54 12.98
N THR A 121 -10.31 9.51 13.04
CA THR A 121 -10.48 10.38 14.21
C THR A 121 -10.93 9.65 15.48
N GLU A 122 -11.51 8.46 15.36
CA GLU A 122 -11.99 7.61 16.46
C GLU A 122 -10.90 6.61 16.93
N GLY A 123 -9.76 6.57 16.25
CA GLY A 123 -8.65 5.66 16.55
C GLY A 123 -8.74 4.30 15.87
N ASN A 124 -9.71 4.09 14.96
CA ASN A 124 -9.79 2.84 14.21
C ASN A 124 -8.67 2.79 13.17
N LEU A 125 -8.04 1.63 13.04
CA LEU A 125 -7.02 1.37 12.02
C LEU A 125 -7.69 0.88 10.73
N TRP A 126 -7.48 1.62 9.66
CA TRP A 126 -7.91 1.30 8.32
C TRP A 126 -6.70 0.78 7.53
N VAL A 127 -6.86 -0.41 6.95
CA VAL A 127 -5.81 -1.10 6.19
C VAL A 127 -6.27 -1.29 4.76
N GLU A 128 -5.63 -0.61 3.80
CA GLU A 128 -5.94 -0.75 2.38
C GLU A 128 -5.42 -2.10 1.88
N GLU A 129 -6.31 -2.96 1.42
CA GLU A 129 -5.92 -4.26 0.85
C GLU A 129 -5.11 -4.07 -0.43
N TYR A 130 -4.16 -4.97 -0.66
CA TYR A 130 -3.42 -4.94 -1.90
C TYR A 130 -4.32 -5.35 -3.06
N ARG A 131 -4.19 -4.64 -4.17
CA ARG A 131 -4.99 -4.83 -5.37
C ARG A 131 -4.14 -5.37 -6.49
N ARG A 132 -4.73 -6.23 -7.32
CA ARG A 132 -4.09 -6.64 -8.57
C ARG A 132 -3.95 -5.43 -9.50
N PRO A 133 -2.92 -5.39 -10.38
CA PRO A 133 -2.88 -4.43 -11.48
C PRO A 133 -4.19 -4.45 -12.27
N GLY A 134 -4.74 -3.27 -12.58
CA GLY A 134 -6.06 -3.09 -13.21
C GLY A 134 -7.27 -3.18 -12.27
N ASP A 135 -7.12 -3.55 -10.99
CA ASP A 135 -8.22 -3.42 -10.01
C ASP A 135 -8.27 -2.00 -9.45
N GLU A 136 -9.19 -1.21 -9.99
CA GLU A 136 -9.33 0.20 -9.67
C GLU A 136 -10.06 0.45 -8.35
N GLN A 137 -10.72 -0.55 -7.76
CA GLN A 137 -11.60 -0.36 -6.61
C GLN A 137 -10.89 -0.62 -5.27
N PRO A 138 -10.55 0.43 -4.49
CA PRO A 138 -9.88 0.26 -3.20
C PRO A 138 -10.80 -0.40 -2.18
N ARG A 139 -10.27 -1.35 -1.41
CA ARG A 139 -10.96 -2.01 -0.31
C ARG A 139 -10.16 -1.84 0.96
N TRP A 140 -10.84 -1.46 2.04
CA TRP A 140 -10.22 -1.20 3.33
C TRP A 140 -10.79 -2.15 4.37
N THR A 141 -9.93 -2.86 5.10
CA THR A 141 -10.35 -3.55 6.32
C THR A 141 -10.20 -2.60 7.51
N VAL A 142 -11.22 -2.52 8.36
CA VAL A 142 -11.24 -1.63 9.53
C VAL A 142 -11.12 -2.44 10.81
N PHE A 143 -10.22 -2.02 11.69
CA PHE A 143 -10.03 -2.57 13.04
C PHE A 143 -10.28 -1.48 14.08
N ASP A 144 -10.94 -1.82 15.17
CA ASP A 144 -11.10 -0.91 16.31
C ASP A 144 -9.76 -0.68 17.05
N PRO A 145 -9.70 0.25 18.03
CA PRO A 145 -8.49 0.50 18.80
C PRO A 145 -7.98 -0.71 19.60
N ASP A 146 -8.83 -1.73 19.82
CA ASP A 146 -8.50 -2.99 20.46
C ASP A 146 -8.03 -4.08 19.48
N GLY A 147 -7.97 -3.77 18.18
CA GLY A 147 -7.52 -4.66 17.11
C GLY A 147 -8.58 -5.65 16.65
N VAL A 148 -9.85 -5.46 17.03
CA VAL A 148 -10.98 -6.27 16.57
C VAL A 148 -11.40 -5.77 15.20
N MET A 149 -11.55 -6.69 14.23
CA MET A 149 -12.03 -6.35 12.90
C MET A 149 -13.50 -5.94 12.95
N LEU A 150 -13.79 -4.71 12.54
CA LEU A 150 -15.15 -4.16 12.45
C LEU A 150 -15.81 -4.52 11.11
N GLY A 151 -15.05 -4.58 10.03
CA GLY A 151 -15.58 -4.90 8.70
C GLY A 151 -14.68 -4.47 7.55
N GLN A 152 -15.26 -4.45 6.35
CA GLN A 152 -14.62 -3.96 5.13
C GLN A 152 -15.43 -2.81 4.53
N VAL A 153 -14.72 -1.85 3.93
CA VAL A 153 -15.30 -0.70 3.24
C VAL A 153 -14.76 -0.66 1.81
N GLU A 154 -15.67 -0.65 0.84
CA GLU A 154 -15.33 -0.44 -0.57
C GLU A 154 -15.38 1.05 -0.89
N MET A 155 -14.28 1.57 -1.45
CA MET A 155 -14.20 2.94 -1.91
C MET A 155 -14.61 3.03 -3.39
N PRO A 156 -14.99 4.22 -3.88
CA PRO A 156 -15.14 4.44 -5.31
C PRO A 156 -13.86 4.07 -6.08
N ALA A 157 -14.03 3.58 -7.31
CA ALA A 157 -12.90 3.32 -8.21
C ALA A 157 -12.04 4.58 -8.39
N GLN A 158 -10.73 4.40 -8.50
CA GLN A 158 -9.75 5.47 -8.67
C GLN A 158 -9.74 6.53 -7.54
N PHE A 159 -10.16 6.14 -6.33
CA PHE A 159 -10.12 6.99 -5.16
C PHE A 159 -8.89 6.73 -4.28
N THR A 160 -8.15 7.78 -3.95
CA THR A 160 -7.05 7.77 -2.98
C THR A 160 -7.48 8.51 -1.72
N VAL A 161 -7.50 7.80 -0.59
CA VAL A 161 -7.88 8.36 0.72
C VAL A 161 -6.75 9.22 1.29
N TYR A 162 -7.12 10.39 1.83
CA TYR A 162 -6.20 11.26 2.58
C TYR A 162 -6.63 11.48 4.02
N GLN A 163 -7.94 11.49 4.30
CA GLN A 163 -8.46 11.66 5.66
C GLN A 163 -9.75 10.85 5.83
N ILE A 164 -9.91 10.28 7.03
CA ILE A 164 -11.11 9.57 7.45
C ILE A 164 -11.59 10.22 8.75
N GLY A 165 -12.80 10.77 8.72
CA GLY A 165 -13.49 11.28 9.90
C GLY A 165 -14.45 10.25 10.48
N SER A 166 -15.24 10.66 11.47
CA SER A 166 -16.26 9.80 12.09
C SER A 166 -17.36 9.35 11.14
N ASP A 167 -17.68 10.17 10.13
CA ASP A 167 -18.82 10.03 9.22
C ASP A 167 -18.48 10.40 7.77
N PHE A 168 -17.20 10.57 7.43
CA PHE A 168 -16.77 10.91 6.07
C PHE A 168 -15.40 10.35 5.70
N VAL A 169 -15.16 10.26 4.39
CA VAL A 169 -13.84 10.05 3.79
C VAL A 169 -13.55 11.18 2.81
N LEU A 170 -12.38 11.78 2.95
CA LEU A 170 -11.87 12.82 2.07
C LEU A 170 -10.65 12.28 1.30
N GLY A 171 -10.62 12.54 0.01
CA GLY A 171 -9.55 12.04 -0.84
C GLY A 171 -9.56 12.64 -2.23
N ARG A 172 -8.68 12.11 -3.06
CA ARG A 172 -8.57 12.44 -4.47
C ARG A 172 -9.26 11.36 -5.30
N TRP A 173 -10.11 11.76 -6.23
CA TRP A 173 -10.72 10.89 -7.22
C TRP A 173 -10.27 11.32 -8.62
N THR A 174 -9.89 10.39 -9.47
CA THR A 174 -9.57 10.66 -10.88
C THR A 174 -10.76 10.26 -11.76
N ASP A 175 -11.13 11.12 -12.69
CA ASP A 175 -12.22 10.85 -13.64
C ASP A 175 -11.73 10.16 -14.92
N GLY A 176 -12.66 9.78 -15.81
CA GLY A 176 -12.32 9.10 -17.07
C GLY A 176 -11.58 9.95 -18.10
N LEU A 177 -11.26 11.22 -17.78
CA LEU A 177 -10.42 12.11 -18.59
C LEU A 177 -9.08 12.40 -17.88
N ASP A 178 -8.72 11.60 -16.88
CA ASP A 178 -7.52 11.73 -16.04
C ASP A 178 -7.45 13.05 -15.25
N VAL A 179 -8.59 13.69 -14.99
CA VAL A 179 -8.65 14.91 -14.18
C VAL A 179 -8.82 14.54 -12.70
N GLU A 180 -7.96 15.12 -11.85
CA GLU A 180 -8.01 14.93 -10.41
C GLU A 180 -9.04 15.85 -9.75
N HIS A 181 -9.88 15.27 -8.89
CA HIS A 181 -10.90 15.97 -8.09
C HIS A 181 -10.72 15.68 -6.61
N VAL A 182 -10.88 16.69 -5.76
CA VAL A 182 -11.04 16.47 -4.31
C VAL A 182 -12.49 16.11 -4.04
N ARG A 183 -12.72 14.95 -3.41
CA ARG A 183 -14.07 14.47 -3.08
C ARG A 183 -14.19 14.09 -1.62
N LEU A 184 -15.35 14.40 -1.07
CA LEU A 184 -15.80 13.97 0.25
C LEU A 184 -17.00 13.04 0.06
N TYR A 185 -16.91 11.85 0.66
CA TYR A 185 -17.98 10.85 0.70
C TYR A 185 -18.43 10.64 2.13
N ALA A 186 -19.73 10.44 2.34
CA ALA A 186 -20.25 10.06 3.66
C ALA A 186 -19.91 8.59 3.97
N LEU A 187 -19.54 8.31 5.21
CA LEU A 187 -19.41 6.95 5.74
C LEU A 187 -20.75 6.50 6.30
N LEU A 188 -21.25 5.39 5.77
CA LEU A 188 -22.44 4.73 6.27
C LEU A 188 -21.99 3.56 7.16
N LYS A 189 -22.43 3.57 8.42
CA LYS A 189 -22.22 2.48 9.39
C LYS A 189 -23.57 1.76 9.54
N ASP A 190 -23.59 0.45 9.32
CA ASP A 190 -24.78 -0.40 9.55
C ASP A 190 -24.99 -0.71 11.04
#